data_AF-A0A6L4Z728-F1
#
_entry.id   AF-A0A6L4Z728-F1
#
_cell.length_a   1.000
_cell.length_b   1.000
_cell.length_c   1.000
_cell.angle_alpha   90.00
_cell.angle_beta   90.00
_cell.angle_gamma   90.00
#
_symmetry.space_group_name_H-M   'P 1'
#
loop_
_entity.id
_entity.type
_entity.pdbx_description
1 polymer ?
#
loop_
_entity_poly.entity_id
_entity_poly.type
_entity_poly.pdbx_seq_one_letter_code
_entity_poly.pdbx_strand_id
1 'polypeptide(L)'
;MANYKTPGVYIQEISTLPASIAGVETAIPAFIGYTERATENGDDTKLLFKAARISSLLEYREIFGGPNDENISVVIADTLGSNNVLADRMITATLATPSSYKMYYQVQMFYNNGGGPCYIMSV
;
A
#
# COMPACT_ATOMS: atom_id res chain seq x y z
N MET A 1 -48.66 20.14 6.24
CA MET A 1 -48.80 20.96 7.46
C MET A 1 -49.92 20.37 8.29
N ALA A 2 -49.67 20.13 9.58
CA ALA A 2 -50.73 19.66 10.49
C ALA A 2 -51.80 20.76 10.58
N ASN A 3 -53.06 20.37 10.37
CA ASN A 3 -54.18 21.31 10.33
C ASN A 3 -54.89 21.25 11.69
N TYR A 4 -54.61 22.23 12.55
CA TYR A 4 -55.13 22.29 13.90
C TYR A 4 -56.56 22.81 13.88
N LYS A 5 -57.51 22.00 14.38
CA LYS A 5 -58.95 22.27 14.25
C LYS A 5 -59.57 22.96 15.47
N THR A 6 -58.85 23.15 16.56
CA THR A 6 -59.37 23.81 17.77
C THR A 6 -58.43 24.92 18.25
N PRO A 7 -58.95 26.03 18.78
CA PRO A 7 -58.11 27.05 19.40
C PRO A 7 -57.42 26.48 20.64
N GLY A 8 -56.09 26.58 20.73
CA GLY A 8 -55.32 26.05 21.85
C GLY A 8 -53.81 26.11 21.60
N VAL A 9 -53.03 25.72 22.61
CA VAL A 9 -51.58 25.56 22.48
C VAL A 9 -51.27 24.10 22.17
N TYR A 10 -50.53 23.86 21.09
CA TYR A 10 -50.11 22.52 20.67
C TYR A 10 -48.59 22.40 20.78
N ILE A 11 -48.13 21.29 21.35
CA ILE A 11 -46.73 20.92 21.39
C ILE A 11 -46.51 19.90 20.27
N GLN A 12 -45.63 20.22 19.32
CA GLN A 12 -45.15 19.27 18.33
C GLN A 12 -43.74 18.83 18.70
N GLU A 13 -43.60 17.56 19.07
CA GLU A 13 -42.30 16.92 19.15
C GLU A 13 -41.88 16.50 17.74
N ILE A 14 -41.03 17.30 17.12
CA ILE A 14 -40.37 16.94 15.87
C ILE A 14 -39.08 16.21 16.27
N SER A 15 -39.05 14.88 16.16
CA SER A 15 -37.84 14.10 16.37
C SER A 15 -36.85 14.37 15.23
N THR A 16 -36.06 15.42 15.34
CA THR A 16 -34.90 15.64 14.48
C THR A 16 -33.74 14.82 15.05
N LEU A 17 -33.64 13.55 14.64
CA LEU A 17 -32.37 12.85 14.81
C LEU A 17 -31.32 13.70 14.06
N PRO A 18 -30.23 14.13 14.73
CA PRO A 18 -29.17 14.84 14.03
C PRO A 18 -28.69 13.95 12.87
N ALA A 19 -28.33 14.56 11.76
CA ALA A 19 -27.76 13.82 10.64
C ALA A 19 -26.56 13.02 11.17
N SER A 20 -26.63 11.69 11.09
CA SER A 20 -25.52 10.82 11.45
C SER A 20 -24.38 11.10 10.48
N ILE A 21 -23.32 11.77 10.95
CA ILE A 21 -22.13 12.01 10.15
C ILE A 21 -21.36 10.69 10.10
N ALA A 22 -21.40 10.01 8.96
CA ALA A 22 -20.50 8.90 8.71
C ALA A 22 -19.06 9.44 8.79
N GLY A 23 -18.21 8.78 9.59
CA GLY A 23 -16.80 9.15 9.67
C GLY A 23 -16.17 9.01 8.29
N VAL A 24 -15.73 10.13 7.71
CA VAL A 24 -14.93 10.15 6.49
C VAL A 24 -13.48 9.96 6.91
N GLU A 25 -12.76 9.07 6.22
CA GLU A 25 -11.32 8.89 6.47
C GLU A 25 -10.60 10.23 6.31
N THR A 26 -9.97 10.70 7.38
CA THR A 26 -9.39 12.05 7.45
C THR A 26 -8.00 12.15 6.84
N ALA A 27 -7.44 11.04 6.36
CA ALA A 27 -6.11 11.00 5.74
C ALA A 27 -6.02 9.83 4.75
N ILE A 28 -6.34 10.09 3.48
CA ILE A 28 -6.11 9.16 2.37
C ILE A 28 -4.84 9.61 1.64
N PRO A 29 -3.69 8.96 1.87
CA PRO A 29 -2.43 9.36 1.24
C PRO A 29 -2.40 8.99 -0.25
N ALA A 30 -1.51 9.66 -0.98
CA ALA A 30 -1.18 9.30 -2.36
C ALA A 30 0.33 9.02 -2.47
N PHE A 31 0.68 7.87 -3.03
CA PHE A 31 2.06 7.49 -3.33
C PHE A 31 2.30 7.68 -4.83
N ILE A 32 3.39 8.35 -5.19
CA ILE A 32 3.78 8.63 -6.57
C ILE A 32 5.17 8.04 -6.78
N GLY A 33 5.32 7.13 -7.73
CA GLY A 33 6.60 6.48 -7.97
C GLY A 33 6.54 5.40 -9.04
N TYR A 34 7.69 4.77 -9.27
CA TYR A 34 7.83 3.71 -10.25
C TYR A 34 7.22 2.40 -9.74
N THR A 35 6.36 1.80 -10.54
CA THR A 35 5.80 0.46 -10.30
C THR A 35 6.23 -0.50 -11.41
N GLU A 36 6.09 -1.80 -11.19
CA GLU A 36 6.45 -2.82 -12.20
C GLU A 36 5.52 -2.71 -13.42
N ARG A 37 4.24 -2.47 -13.18
CA ARG A 37 3.20 -2.30 -14.19
C ARG A 37 2.10 -1.35 -13.69
N ALA A 38 1.16 -1.00 -14.55
CA ALA A 38 0.02 -0.15 -14.22
C ALA A 38 -1.25 -0.69 -14.91
N THR A 39 -1.66 -1.91 -14.50
CA THR A 39 -2.64 -2.72 -15.23
C THR A 39 -4.08 -2.41 -14.84
N GLU A 40 -4.93 -2.15 -15.83
CA GLU A 40 -6.38 -2.15 -15.64
C GLU A 40 -7.07 -2.85 -16.83
N ASN A 41 -7.99 -3.78 -16.55
CA ASN A 41 -8.71 -4.57 -17.56
C ASN A 41 -7.79 -5.31 -18.56
N GLY A 42 -6.60 -5.74 -18.10
CA GLY A 42 -5.63 -6.46 -18.92
C GLY A 42 -4.71 -5.60 -19.78
N ASP A 43 -4.76 -4.26 -19.65
CA ASP A 43 -3.81 -3.34 -20.28
C ASP A 43 -2.86 -2.77 -19.24
N ASP A 44 -1.58 -3.16 -19.33
CA ASP A 44 -0.49 -2.84 -18.38
C ASP A 44 -0.07 -1.37 -18.35
N THR A 45 -0.54 -0.56 -19.29
CA THR A 45 -0.20 0.87 -19.39
C THR A 45 -1.36 1.78 -19.04
N LYS A 46 -2.55 1.21 -18.83
CA LYS A 46 -3.79 1.96 -18.76
C LYS A 46 -3.87 2.91 -17.56
N LEU A 47 -3.21 2.55 -16.46
CA LEU A 47 -3.12 3.36 -15.24
C LEU A 47 -1.84 4.22 -15.15
N LEU A 48 -1.02 4.25 -16.20
CA LEU A 48 0.16 5.11 -16.23
C LEU A 48 -0.27 6.58 -16.11
N PHE A 49 0.35 7.34 -15.20
CA PHE A 49 0.00 8.72 -14.84
C PHE A 49 -1.46 8.92 -14.37
N LYS A 50 -2.15 7.85 -13.97
CA LYS A 50 -3.49 7.92 -13.37
C LYS A 50 -3.44 7.45 -11.93
N ALA A 51 -4.04 8.23 -11.04
CA ALA A 51 -4.20 7.83 -9.65
C ALA A 51 -5.25 6.73 -9.54
N ALA A 52 -4.85 5.53 -9.13
CA ALA A 52 -5.78 4.44 -8.81
C ALA A 52 -5.91 4.32 -7.29
N ARG A 53 -7.15 4.16 -6.81
CA ARG A 53 -7.42 3.92 -5.40
C ARG A 53 -7.20 2.44 -5.11
N ILE A 54 -6.48 2.15 -4.03
CA ILE A 54 -6.32 0.80 -3.50
C ILE A 54 -6.66 0.79 -2.02
N SER A 55 -7.06 -0.38 -1.53
CA SER A 55 -7.48 -0.63 -0.15
C SER A 55 -6.54 -1.59 0.58
N SER A 56 -5.69 -2.32 -0.14
CA SER A 56 -4.79 -3.31 0.44
C SER A 56 -3.52 -3.50 -0.40
N LEU A 57 -2.48 -4.08 0.22
CA LEU A 57 -1.26 -4.48 -0.48
C LEU A 57 -1.51 -5.61 -1.50
N LEU A 58 -2.54 -6.44 -1.32
CA LEU A 58 -2.91 -7.46 -2.32
C LEU A 58 -3.37 -6.80 -3.62
N GLU A 59 -4.26 -5.82 -3.51
CA GLU A 59 -4.75 -5.03 -4.64
C GLU A 59 -3.61 -4.27 -5.32
N TYR A 60 -2.65 -3.73 -4.54
CA TYR A 60 -1.43 -3.17 -5.10
C TYR A 60 -0.69 -4.20 -5.96
N ARG A 61 -0.47 -5.43 -5.49
CA ARG A 61 0.27 -6.46 -6.24
C ARG A 61 -0.44 -6.89 -7.51
N GLU A 62 -1.76 -6.96 -7.48
CA GLU A 62 -2.57 -7.30 -8.65
C GLU A 62 -2.43 -6.22 -9.74
N ILE A 63 -2.58 -4.95 -9.36
CA ILE A 63 -2.62 -3.81 -10.29
C ILE A 63 -1.23 -3.33 -10.71
N PHE A 64 -0.31 -3.21 -9.74
CA PHE A 64 0.98 -2.53 -9.90
C PHE A 64 2.21 -3.45 -9.85
N GLY A 65 2.01 -4.73 -9.48
CA GLY A 65 3.06 -5.73 -9.42
C GLY A 65 3.86 -5.76 -8.12
N GLY A 66 5.03 -6.38 -8.18
CA GLY A 66 5.92 -6.65 -7.06
C GLY A 66 7.08 -5.66 -6.91
N PRO A 67 8.04 -5.99 -6.04
CA PRO A 67 9.32 -5.28 -5.99
C PRO A 67 10.15 -5.61 -7.23
N ASN A 68 11.09 -4.72 -7.55
CA ASN A 68 12.12 -5.01 -8.54
C ASN A 68 13.08 -6.08 -8.00
N ASP A 69 13.32 -7.13 -8.80
CA ASP A 69 14.27 -8.19 -8.45
C ASP A 69 15.70 -7.63 -8.37
N GLU A 70 16.41 -7.97 -7.29
CA GLU A 70 17.79 -7.55 -7.04
C GLU A 70 18.74 -8.76 -7.07
N ASN A 71 19.86 -8.62 -7.77
CA ASN A 71 20.90 -9.65 -7.83
C ASN A 71 21.84 -9.53 -6.63
N ILE A 72 21.74 -10.49 -5.71
CA ILE A 72 22.63 -10.59 -4.54
C ILE A 72 23.76 -11.56 -4.89
N SER A 73 25.01 -11.12 -4.73
CA SER A 73 26.18 -11.98 -4.88
C SER A 73 26.55 -12.58 -3.53
N VAL A 74 26.67 -13.91 -3.46
CA VAL A 74 27.10 -14.63 -2.26
C VAL A 74 28.42 -15.32 -2.54
N VAL A 75 29.44 -14.97 -1.77
CA VAL A 75 30.77 -15.57 -1.84
C VAL A 75 31.00 -16.38 -0.57
N ILE A 76 31.34 -17.66 -0.75
CA ILE A 76 31.71 -18.56 0.33
C ILE A 76 33.21 -18.83 0.21
N ALA A 77 33.98 -18.40 1.20
CA ALA A 77 35.41 -18.62 1.30
C ALA A 77 35.70 -19.63 2.41
N ASP A 78 36.02 -20.85 2.01
CA ASP A 78 36.39 -21.93 2.92
C ASP A 78 37.91 -21.96 3.11
N THR A 79 38.34 -21.99 4.37
CA THR A 79 39.73 -22.24 4.74
C THR A 79 39.85 -23.67 5.23
N LEU A 80 40.63 -24.49 4.54
CA LEU A 80 40.87 -25.89 4.92
C LEU A 80 42.14 -25.98 5.78
N GLY A 81 42.05 -26.73 6.88
CA GLY A 81 43.18 -27.08 7.74
C GLY A 81 43.89 -28.36 7.30
N SER A 82 44.65 -28.96 8.21
CA SER A 82 45.28 -30.27 7.94
C SER A 82 44.24 -31.35 7.62
N ASN A 83 44.60 -32.26 6.70
CA ASN A 83 43.75 -33.35 6.22
C ASN A 83 42.48 -32.92 5.49
N ASN A 84 42.48 -31.74 4.84
CA ASN A 84 41.36 -31.24 4.05
C ASN A 84 40.07 -31.03 4.87
N VAL A 85 40.20 -30.91 6.19
CA VAL A 85 39.10 -30.61 7.11
C VAL A 85 38.84 -29.11 7.08
N LEU A 86 37.57 -28.70 6.97
CA LEU A 86 37.16 -27.30 7.10
C LEU A 86 37.62 -26.74 8.45
N ALA A 87 38.51 -25.75 8.41
CA ALA A 87 39.02 -25.06 9.59
C ALA A 87 38.24 -23.77 9.85
N ASP A 88 37.85 -23.06 8.79
CA ASP A 88 37.04 -21.84 8.87
C ASP A 88 36.21 -21.66 7.59
N ARG A 89 35.10 -20.93 7.70
CA ARG A 89 34.22 -20.58 6.58
C ARG A 89 33.72 -19.15 6.75
N MET A 90 34.04 -18.30 5.77
CA MET A 90 33.51 -16.95 5.69
C MET A 90 32.45 -16.88 4.58
N ILE A 91 31.27 -16.36 4.91
CA ILE A 91 30.18 -16.16 3.96
C ILE A 91 29.93 -14.65 3.87
N THR A 92 30.10 -14.10 2.66
CA THR A 92 29.90 -12.68 2.40
C THR A 92 28.81 -12.52 1.36
N ALA A 93 27.75 -11.79 1.70
CA ALA A 93 26.71 -11.37 0.77
C ALA A 93 26.90 -9.89 0.40
N THR A 94 26.91 -9.57 -0.89
CA THR A 94 27.05 -8.19 -1.38
C THR A 94 25.94 -7.84 -2.36
N LEU A 95 25.48 -6.60 -2.25
CA LEU A 95 24.57 -5.96 -3.20
C LEU A 95 25.27 -4.69 -3.71
N ALA A 96 25.94 -4.79 -4.84
CA ALA A 96 26.82 -3.72 -5.34
C ALA A 96 26.04 -2.45 -5.74
N THR A 97 24.82 -2.62 -6.27
CA THR A 97 23.96 -1.52 -6.72
C THR A 97 22.52 -1.78 -6.31
N PRO A 98 22.11 -1.35 -5.11
CA PRO A 98 20.72 -1.43 -4.70
C PRO A 98 19.81 -0.67 -5.67
N SER A 99 18.63 -1.22 -5.95
CA SER A 99 17.66 -0.61 -6.84
C SER A 99 17.11 0.69 -6.26
N SER A 100 16.99 1.72 -7.09
CA SER A 100 16.30 2.96 -6.72
C SER A 100 14.78 2.79 -6.64
N TYR A 101 14.22 1.68 -7.13
CA TYR A 101 12.80 1.40 -7.14
C TYR A 101 12.31 0.91 -5.77
N LYS A 102 11.91 1.87 -4.92
CA LYS A 102 11.50 1.60 -3.52
C LYS A 102 9.98 1.64 -3.28
N MET A 103 9.19 1.94 -4.31
CA MET A 103 7.74 2.15 -4.22
C MET A 103 7.02 0.99 -3.52
N TYR A 104 7.25 -0.25 -3.99
CA TYR A 104 6.67 -1.46 -3.42
C TYR A 104 6.91 -1.56 -1.90
N TYR A 105 8.15 -1.34 -1.47
CA TYR A 105 8.53 -1.46 -0.06
C TYR A 105 7.95 -0.34 0.81
N GLN A 106 7.81 0.88 0.27
CA GLN A 106 7.18 1.99 0.99
C GLN A 106 5.68 1.74 1.21
N VAL A 107 4.98 1.22 0.19
CA VAL A 107 3.56 0.85 0.30
C VAL A 107 3.38 -0.33 1.26
N GLN A 108 4.27 -1.34 1.18
CA GLN A 108 4.27 -2.44 2.14
C GLN A 108 4.48 -1.94 3.58
N MET A 109 5.43 -1.04 3.80
CA MET A 109 5.68 -0.45 5.11
C MET A 109 4.46 0.33 5.61
N PHE A 110 3.79 1.10 4.75
CA PHE A 110 2.56 1.81 5.09
C PHE A 110 1.47 0.86 5.60
N TYR A 111 1.16 -0.21 4.86
CA TYR A 111 0.14 -1.18 5.28
C TYR A 111 0.56 -1.97 6.54
N ASN A 112 1.85 -2.29 6.70
CA ASN A 112 2.36 -2.94 7.91
C ASN A 112 2.23 -2.04 9.16
N ASN A 113 2.12 -0.72 8.99
CA ASN A 113 1.93 0.24 10.09
C ASN A 113 0.45 0.67 10.25
N GLY A 114 -0.50 -0.14 9.77
CA GLY A 114 -1.94 0.14 9.90
C GLY A 114 -2.48 1.10 8.85
N GLY A 115 -1.81 1.22 7.70
CA GLY A 115 -2.29 2.00 6.56
C GLY A 115 -3.65 1.53 6.06
N GLY A 116 -4.52 2.50 5.78
CA GLY A 116 -5.84 2.28 5.20
C GLY A 116 -5.85 2.46 3.67
N PRO A 117 -7.00 2.83 3.09
CA PRO A 117 -7.10 3.18 1.68
C PRO A 117 -6.10 4.29 1.28
N CYS A 118 -5.51 4.15 0.11
CA CYS A 118 -4.59 5.13 -0.45
C CYS A 118 -4.71 5.19 -1.97
N TYR A 119 -4.07 6.18 -2.57
CA TYR A 119 -3.92 6.29 -4.02
C TYR A 119 -2.50 5.95 -4.44
N ILE A 120 -2.37 5.29 -5.59
CA ILE A 120 -1.10 5.00 -6.23
C ILE A 120 -1.11 5.67 -7.60
N MET A 121 -0.02 6.35 -7.93
CA MET A 121 0.24 6.88 -9.26
C MET A 121 1.57 6.33 -9.76
N SER A 122 1.48 5.50 -10.81
CA SER A 122 2.66 5.02 -11.53
C SER A 122 3.18 6.13 -12.46
N VAL A 123 4.50 6.34 -12.44
CA VAL A 123 5.23 7.28 -13.32
C VAL A 123 6.36 6.60 -14.07
#